data_AF-A0A2L2Z6W9-F1
#
_entry.id   AF-A0A2L2Z6W9-F1
#
_cell.length_a   1.000
_cell.length_b   1.000
_cell.length_c   1.000
_cell.angle_alpha   90.00
_cell.angle_beta   90.00
_cell.angle_gamma   90.00
#
_symmetry.space_group_name_H-M   'P 1'
#
loop_
_entity.id
_entity.type
_entity.pdbx_description
1 polymer ?
#
loop_
_entity_poly.entity_id
_entity_poly.type
_entity_poly.pdbx_seq_one_letter_code
_entity_poly.pdbx_strand_id
1 'polypeptide(L)' 'TLNGLVIDSGDGVTHCIPAAEGYVIGSFIKHIPISVRNITYFIQSFLREREAGIPPDQSLETAKAIKERYSYICP' A
#
# COMPACT_ATOMS: atom_id res chain seq x y z
N THR A 1 25.81 -12.03 -7.86
CA THR A 1 24.97 -11.56 -8.99
C THR A 1 23.57 -11.34 -8.47
N LEU A 2 22.91 -10.21 -8.80
CA LEU A 2 21.55 -9.93 -8.33
C LEU A 2 20.54 -10.63 -9.24
N ASN A 3 19.93 -11.70 -8.73
CA ASN A 3 18.80 -12.38 -9.32
C ASN A 3 17.65 -12.33 -8.31
N GLY A 4 16.48 -11.85 -8.71
CA GLY A 4 15.34 -11.77 -7.80
C GLY A 4 14.15 -11.01 -8.35
N LEU A 5 13.16 -10.83 -7.48
CA LEU A 5 11.96 -10.04 -7.75
C LEU A 5 11.94 -8.86 -6.78
N VAL A 6 11.94 -7.64 -7.31
CA VAL A 6 11.65 -6.45 -6.52
C VAL A 6 10.13 -6.29 -6.48
N ILE A 7 9.59 -6.20 -5.27
CA ILE A 7 8.18 -5.84 -5.06
C ILE A 7 8.16 -4.43 -4.49
N ASP A 8 7.64 -3.48 -5.25
CA ASP A 8 7.53 -2.08 -4.87
C ASP A 8 6.07 -1.69 -4.68
N SER A 9 5.65 -1.54 -3.44
CA SER A 9 4.27 -1.20 -3.06
C SER A 9 4.14 0.31 -2.83
N GLY A 10 3.75 1.04 -3.87
CA GLY A 10 3.56 2.49 -3.82
C GLY A 10 2.17 2.92 -3.33
N ASP A 11 1.85 4.21 -3.47
CA ASP A 11 0.56 4.77 -3.08
C ASP A 11 -0.60 4.34 -4.00
N GLY A 12 -0.35 4.10 -5.29
CA GLY A 12 -1.42 3.79 -6.27
C GLY A 12 -1.41 2.38 -6.84
N VAL A 13 -0.27 1.70 -6.80
CA VAL A 13 -0.06 0.39 -7.43
C VAL A 13 1.07 -0.35 -6.71
N THR A 14 1.04 -1.67 -6.74
CA THR A 14 2.19 -2.51 -6.37
C THR A 14 2.83 -3.08 -7.63
N HIS A 15 4.12 -2.84 -7.81
CA HIS A 15 4.93 -3.31 -8.94
C HIS A 15 5.69 -4.58 -8.58
N CYS A 16 5.70 -5.55 -9.49
CA CYS A 16 6.55 -6.73 -9.43
C CYS A 16 7.57 -6.63 -10.57
N ILE A 17 8.84 -6.39 -10.22
CA ILE A 17 9.92 -6.06 -11.15
C ILE A 17 11.00 -7.15 -11.07
N PRO A 18 11.04 -8.10 -12.02
CA PRO A 18 12.08 -9.13 -12.03
C PRO A 18 13.41 -8.55 -12.50
N ALA A 19 14.49 -8.96 -11.84
CA ALA A 19 15.86 -8.63 -12.19
C ALA A 19 16.72 -9.89 -12.26
N ALA A 20 17.54 -10.01 -13.30
CA ALA A 20 18.54 -11.06 -13.45
C ALA A 20 19.87 -10.46 -13.87
N GLU A 21 20.94 -10.93 -13.25
CA GLU A 21 22.32 -10.51 -13.49
C GLU A 21 22.53 -9.00 -13.35
N GLY A 22 21.72 -8.34 -12.52
CA GLY A 22 21.74 -6.89 -12.32
C GLY A 22 20.92 -6.09 -13.34
N TYR A 23 20.22 -6.74 -14.28
CA TYR A 23 19.37 -6.09 -15.28
C TYR A 23 17.89 -6.36 -15.02
N VAL A 24 17.06 -5.35 -15.26
CA VAL A 24 15.59 -5.48 -15.20
C VAL A 24 15.09 -6.23 -16.44
N ILE A 25 14.25 -7.26 -16.22
CA ILE A 25 13.61 -8.00 -17.30
C ILE A 25 12.24 -7.35 -17.60
N GLY A 26 12.27 -6.26 -18.35
CA GLY A 26 11.10 -5.39 -18.56
C GLY A 26 9.84 -6.09 -19.08
N SER A 27 9.99 -7.12 -19.93
CA SER A 27 8.87 -7.89 -20.49
C SER A 27 8.05 -8.68 -19.46
N PHE A 28 8.59 -8.88 -18.25
CA PHE A 28 7.94 -9.61 -17.17
C PHE A 28 7.48 -8.71 -16.01
N ILE A 29 7.51 -7.39 -16.16
CA ILE A 29 6.95 -6.48 -15.16
C ILE A 29 5.44 -6.72 -15.05
N LYS A 30 4.95 -6.87 -13.81
CA LYS A 30 3.52 -7.00 -13.49
C LYS A 30 3.09 -5.93 -12.51
N HIS A 31 1.81 -5.59 -12.56
CA HIS A 31 1.18 -4.60 -11.69
C HIS A 31 0.00 -5.24 -10.97
N ILE A 32 -0.07 -5.00 -9.66
CA ILE A 32 -1.23 -5.34 -8.84
C ILE A 32 -1.93 -4.02 -8.52
N PRO A 33 -3.20 -3.82 -8.93
CA PRO A 33 -3.93 -2.57 -8.72
C PRO A 33 -4.46 -2.44 -7.27
N ILE A 34 -3.60 -2.79 -6.30
CA ILE A 34 -3.81 -2.67 -4.86
C ILE A 34 -2.53 -2.09 -4.27
N SER A 35 -2.69 -1.15 -3.35
CA SER A 35 -1.61 -0.28 -2.90
C SER A 35 -1.91 0.35 -1.53
N VAL A 36 -0.99 1.20 -1.05
CA VAL A 36 -1.11 1.85 0.27
C VAL A 36 -2.37 2.73 0.38
N ARG A 37 -2.81 3.36 -0.71
CA ARG A 37 -4.05 4.16 -0.71
C ARG A 37 -5.28 3.31 -0.47
N ASN A 38 -5.36 2.11 -1.04
CA ASN A 38 -6.49 1.21 -0.84
C ASN A 38 -6.64 0.84 0.64
N ILE A 39 -5.52 0.53 1.31
CA ILE A 39 -5.50 0.21 2.76
C ILE A 39 -5.94 1.43 3.58
N THR A 40 -5.44 2.62 3.22
CA THR A 40 -5.80 3.87 3.91
C THR A 40 -7.30 4.16 3.79
N TYR A 41 -7.88 4.01 2.60
CA TYR A 41 -9.32 4.22 2.38
C TYR A 41 -10.19 3.16 3.05
N PHE A 42 -9.72 1.91 3.11
CA PHE A 42 -10.39 0.85 3.87
C PHE A 42 -10.46 1.21 5.36
N ILE A 43 -9.35 1.65 5.97
CA ILE A 43 -9.36 2.10 7.37
C ILE A 43 -10.28 3.33 7.52
N GLN A 44 -10.20 4.28 6.59
CA GLN A 44 -11.02 5.49 6.60
C GLN A 44 -12.53 5.17 6.57
N SER A 45 -12.97 4.20 5.78
CA SER A 45 -14.39 3.84 5.72
C SER A 45 -14.89 3.31 7.06
N PHE A 46 -14.12 2.44 7.74
CA PHE A 46 -14.48 1.98 9.08
C PHE A 46 -14.53 3.10 10.12
N LEU A 47 -13.59 4.04 10.08
CA LEU A 47 -13.61 5.19 10.98
C LEU A 47 -14.85 6.06 10.76
N ARG A 48 -15.26 6.28 9.50
CA ARG A 48 -16.49 7.05 9.20
C ARG A 48 -17.76 6.33 9.68
N GLU A 49 -17.79 5.01 9.62
CA GLU A 49 -18.95 4.21 10.04
C GLU A 49 -19.08 4.12 11.57
N ARG A 50 -17.96 4.13 12.30
CA ARG A 50 -17.94 3.80 13.74
C ARG A 50 -17.59 4.98 14.65
N GLU A 51 -16.85 5.97 14.15
CA GLU A 51 -16.32 7.09 14.93
C GLU A 51 -16.93 8.42 14.46
N ALA A 52 -18.07 8.78 15.03
CA ALA A 52 -18.77 10.03 14.69
C ALA A 52 -18.03 11.31 15.12
N GLY A 53 -16.98 11.19 15.93
CA GLY A 53 -16.21 12.32 16.48
C GLY A 53 -15.10 12.86 15.56
N ILE A 54 -14.78 12.17 14.47
CA ILE A 54 -13.70 12.58 13.57
C ILE A 54 -14.25 13.56 12.52
N PRO A 55 -13.75 14.82 12.46
CA PRO A 55 -14.15 15.77 11.44
C PRO A 55 -13.88 15.23 10.01
N PRO A 56 -14.78 15.45 9.03
CA PRO A 56 -14.60 14.93 7.68
C PRO A 56 -13.30 15.35 7.00
N ASP A 57 -12.82 16.56 7.28
CA ASP A 57 -11.55 17.12 6.80
C ASP A 57 -10.32 16.42 7.38
N GLN A 58 -10.42 15.86 8.59
CA GLN A 58 -9.34 15.13 9.26
C GLN A 58 -9.40 13.62 9.03
N SER A 59 -10.49 13.12 8.43
CA SER A 59 -10.77 11.69 8.27
C SER A 59 -9.64 10.95 7.53
N LEU A 60 -9.07 11.54 6.47
CA LEU A 60 -8.02 10.89 5.68
C LEU A 60 -6.70 10.82 6.46
N GLU A 61 -6.31 11.92 7.08
CA GLU A 61 -5.05 12.01 7.81
C GLU A 61 -5.06 11.11 9.05
N THR A 62 -6.21 11.06 9.74
CA THR A 62 -6.41 10.14 10.87
C THR A 62 -6.26 8.68 10.43
N ALA A 63 -6.86 8.30 9.28
CA ALA A 63 -6.72 6.94 8.75
C ALA A 63 -5.27 6.59 8.38
N LYS A 64 -4.52 7.51 7.79
CA LYS A 64 -3.09 7.34 7.49
C LYS A 64 -2.27 7.14 8.78
N ALA A 65 -2.48 8.01 9.77
CA ALA A 65 -1.78 7.92 11.05
C ALA A 65 -2.06 6.58 11.76
N ILE A 66 -3.31 6.10 11.72
CA ILE A 66 -3.68 4.81 12.30
C ILE A 66 -3.02 3.65 11.55
N LYS A 67 -3.07 3.67 10.22
CA LYS A 67 -2.38 2.69 9.37
C LYS A 67 -0.91 2.57 9.76
N GLU A 68 -0.20 3.69 9.81
CA GLU A 68 1.26 3.73 9.98
C GLU A 68 1.73 3.42 11.39
N ARG A 69 0.89 3.70 12.40
CA ARG A 69 1.24 3.45 13.80
C ARG A 69 0.82 2.08 14.32
N TYR A 70 -0.28 1.52 13.81
CA TYR A 70 -0.93 0.38 14.45
C TYR A 70 -1.16 -0.82 13.53
N SER A 71 -1.03 -0.69 12.21
CA SER A 71 -1.21 -1.84 11.32
C SER A 71 0.02 -2.73 11.27
N TYR A 72 -0.22 -4.03 11.14
CA TYR A 72 0.80 -5.05 10.94
C TYR A 72 0.23 -6.17 10.07
N ILE A 73 1.10 -7.06 9.59
CA ILE A 73 0.69 -8.27 8.89
C ILE A 73 0.69 -9.42 9.90
N CYS A 74 -0.46 -10.07 10.09
CA CYS A 74 -0.54 -11.29 10.88
C CYS A 74 0.17 -12.44 10.15
N PRO A 75 1.00 -13.25 10.84
CA PRO A 75 1.58 -14.47 10.27
C PRO A 75 0.54 -15.50 9.85
#